data_AF-A0A1Q2H2J7-F1
#
_entry.id   AF-A0A1Q2H2J7-F1
#
_cell.length_a   1.000
_cell.length_b   1.000
_cell.length_c   1.000
_cell.angle_alpha   90.00
_cell.angle_beta   90.00
_cell.angle_gamma   90.00
#
_symmetry.space_group_name_H-M   'P 1'
#
loop_
_entity.id
_entity.type
_entity.pdbx_description
1 polymer ?
#
loop_
_entity_poly.entity_id
_entity_poly.type
_entity_poly.pdbx_seq_one_letter_code
_entity_poly.pdbx_strand_id
1 'polypeptide(L)'
;MASDLLFMCFVVGWLLLTLSIFLTLFSRFKHTKFKQHLFRFLNVVLLLQTAVGVIYLMNTSDNSVIGYWSILASQVICNLLCYMSVKRRIAKIKPSLDYFSMD
;
A
#
# COMPACT_ATOMS: atom_id res chain seq x y z
N MET A 1 -15.36 22.36 12.27
CA MET A 1 -14.49 22.50 11.09
C MET A 1 -13.26 21.60 11.13
N ALA A 2 -12.29 21.80 12.03
CA ALA A 2 -11.10 20.92 12.09
C ALA A 2 -11.46 19.46 12.43
N SER A 3 -12.40 19.27 13.37
CA SER A 3 -12.95 17.96 13.75
C SER A 3 -13.66 17.25 12.59
N ASP A 4 -14.48 17.98 11.83
CA ASP A 4 -15.21 17.43 10.67
C ASP A 4 -14.26 17.01 9.54
N LEU A 5 -13.21 17.80 9.32
CA LEU A 5 -12.18 17.52 8.33
C LEU A 5 -11.37 16.27 8.71
N LEU A 6 -11.01 16.13 9.99
CA LEU A 6 -10.35 14.94 10.51
C LEU A 6 -11.21 13.69 10.39
N PHE A 7 -12.51 13.80 10.65
CA PHE A 7 -13.45 12.69 10.47
C PHE A 7 -13.58 12.28 8.99
N MET A 8 -13.69 13.24 8.08
CA MET A 8 -13.70 12.99 6.64
C MET A 8 -12.40 12.31 6.16
N CYS A 9 -11.24 12.78 6.62
CA CYS A 9 -9.95 12.13 6.34
C CYS A 9 -9.90 10.69 6.84
N PHE A 10 -10.49 10.41 8.01
CA PHE A 10 -10.57 9.07 8.56
C PHE A 10 -11.43 8.14 7.69
N VAL A 11 -12.62 8.60 7.28
CA VAL A 11 -13.52 7.85 6.38
C VAL A 11 -12.86 7.59 5.02
N VAL A 12 -12.23 8.61 4.42
CA VAL A 12 -11.51 8.47 3.16
C VAL A 12 -10.33 7.50 3.30
N GLY A 13 -9.63 7.52 4.44
CA GLY A 13 -8.56 6.58 4.77
C GLY A 13 -9.03 5.12 4.73
N TRP A 14 -10.18 4.82 5.33
CA TRP A 14 -10.80 3.49 5.28
C TRP A 14 -11.20 3.09 3.86
N LEU A 15 -11.83 3.98 3.09
CA LEU A 15 -12.19 3.70 1.69
C LEU A 15 -10.96 3.39 0.81
N LEU A 16 -9.89 4.17 0.98
CA LEU A 16 -8.61 3.95 0.31
C LEU A 16 -7.97 2.62 0.70
N LEU A 17 -8.07 2.24 1.98
CA LEU A 17 -7.59 0.94 2.46
C LEU A 17 -8.37 -0.21 1.82
N THR A 18 -9.71 -0.14 1.83
CA THR A 18 -10.58 -1.14 1.20
C THR A 18 -10.26 -1.28 -0.28
N LEU A 19 -10.11 -0.17 -1.01
CA LEU A 19 -9.71 -0.17 -2.41
C LEU A 19 -8.32 -0.79 -2.61
N SER A 20 -7.37 -0.47 -1.74
CA SER A 20 -6.00 -1.04 -1.76
C SER A 20 -6.02 -2.56 -1.59
N ILE A 21 -6.86 -3.10 -0.70
CA ILE A 21 -7.05 -4.54 -0.50
C ILE A 21 -7.65 -5.18 -1.74
N PHE A 22 -8.75 -4.62 -2.28
CA PHE A 22 -9.38 -5.15 -3.50
C PHE A 22 -8.41 -5.17 -4.67
N LEU A 23 -7.71 -4.07 -4.93
CA LEU A 23 -6.74 -4.00 -6.03
C LEU A 23 -5.59 -4.98 -5.82
N THR A 24 -5.11 -5.16 -4.59
CA THR A 24 -4.05 -6.13 -4.26
C THR A 24 -4.52 -7.57 -4.54
N LEU A 25 -5.75 -7.92 -4.18
CA LEU A 25 -6.38 -9.20 -4.49
C LEU A 25 -6.52 -9.42 -6.01
N PHE A 26 -7.07 -8.44 -6.73
CA PHE A 26 -7.21 -8.49 -8.19
C PHE A 26 -5.85 -8.56 -8.90
N SER A 27 -4.80 -7.99 -8.30
CA SER A 27 -3.46 -8.04 -8.87
C SER A 27 -2.96 -9.47 -9.07
N ARG A 28 -3.39 -10.44 -8.25
CA ARG A 28 -2.98 -11.84 -8.41
C ARG A 28 -3.34 -12.39 -9.80
N PHE A 29 -4.46 -11.96 -10.37
CA PHE A 29 -4.99 -12.44 -11.63
C PHE A 29 -4.54 -11.64 -12.87
N LYS A 30 -4.00 -10.42 -12.69
CA LYS A 30 -3.65 -9.50 -13.79
C LYS A 30 -2.16 -9.49 -14.17
N HIS A 31 -1.88 -8.97 -15.38
CA HIS A 31 -0.54 -8.84 -15.98
C HIS A 31 0.44 -7.98 -15.17
N THR A 32 1.74 -8.12 -15.47
CA THR A 32 2.86 -7.42 -14.82
C THR A 32 2.76 -5.89 -14.85
N LYS A 33 2.32 -5.30 -15.96
CA LYS A 33 2.11 -3.84 -16.08
C LYS A 33 1.10 -3.30 -15.05
N PHE A 34 0.01 -4.03 -14.82
CA PHE A 34 -1.00 -3.66 -13.82
C PHE A 34 -0.42 -3.69 -12.40
N LYS A 35 0.40 -4.70 -12.07
CA LYS A 35 1.07 -4.80 -10.76
C LYS A 35 2.03 -3.64 -10.50
N GLN A 36 2.73 -3.17 -11.53
CA GLN A 36 3.66 -2.04 -11.40
C GLN A 36 2.92 -0.72 -11.20
N HIS A 37 1.82 -0.50 -11.93
CA HIS A 37 0.95 0.65 -11.71
C HIS A 37 0.32 0.63 -10.31
N LEU A 38 -0.15 -0.55 -9.89
CA LEU A 38 -0.72 -0.74 -8.57
C LEU A 38 0.29 -0.44 -7.46
N PHE A 39 1.54 -0.89 -7.62
CA PHE A 39 2.59 -0.61 -6.64
C PHE A 39 2.86 0.89 -6.49
N ARG A 40 2.92 1.64 -7.60
CA ARG A 40 3.04 3.10 -7.56
C ARG A 40 1.85 3.74 -6.85
N PHE A 41 0.63 3.31 -7.17
CA PHE A 41 -0.58 3.80 -6.53
C PHE A 41 -0.56 3.54 -5.01
N LEU A 42 -0.26 2.31 -4.58
CA LEU A 42 -0.19 1.95 -3.17
C LEU A 42 0.86 2.77 -2.40
N ASN A 43 2.02 3.07 -3.02
CA ASN A 43 3.04 3.94 -2.44
C ASN A 43 2.57 5.40 -2.27
N VAL A 44 1.86 5.95 -3.25
CA VAL A 44 1.29 7.31 -3.13
C VAL A 44 0.23 7.36 -2.02
N VAL A 45 -0.65 6.35 -1.95
CA VAL A 45 -1.65 6.24 -0.89
C VAL A 45 -0.99 6.09 0.47
N LEU A 46 0.07 5.30 0.57
CA LEU A 46 0.83 5.14 1.81
C LEU A 46 1.39 6.49 2.25
N LEU A 47 2.10 7.23 1.39
CA LEU A 47 2.64 8.55 1.71
C LEU A 47 1.56 9.53 2.19
N LEU A 48 0.40 9.53 1.53
CA LEU A 48 -0.74 10.36 1.92
C LEU A 48 -1.23 9.99 3.33
N GLN A 49 -1.40 8.70 3.62
CA GLN A 49 -1.78 8.23 4.95
C GLN A 49 -0.68 8.50 5.99
N THR A 50 0.61 8.46 5.64
CA THR A 50 1.64 8.83 6.61
C THR A 50 1.57 10.32 6.93
N ALA A 51 1.40 11.19 5.93
CA ALA A 51 1.31 12.64 6.12
C ALA A 51 0.10 13.03 6.98
N VAL A 52 -1.08 12.48 6.68
CA VAL A 52 -2.29 12.70 7.49
C VAL A 52 -2.10 12.15 8.90
N GLY A 53 -1.36 11.05 9.05
CA GLY A 53 -1.11 10.44 10.35
C GLY A 53 -0.24 11.29 11.27
N VAL A 54 0.80 11.90 10.71
CA VAL A 54 1.65 12.84 11.45
C VAL A 54 0.82 14.04 11.91
N ILE A 55 -0.03 14.59 11.04
CA ILE A 55 -0.93 15.68 11.41
C ILE A 55 -1.90 15.24 12.52
N TYR A 56 -2.45 14.04 12.41
CA TYR A 56 -3.37 13.50 13.42
C TYR A 56 -2.71 13.33 14.79
N LEU A 57 -1.49 12.79 14.81
CA LEU A 57 -0.68 12.57 16.02
C LEU A 57 -0.30 13.90 16.70
N MET A 58 -0.02 14.94 15.93
CA MET A 58 0.30 16.27 16.47
C MET A 58 -0.91 16.99 17.06
N ASN A 59 -2.13 16.65 16.62
CA ASN A 59 -3.35 17.37 16.99
C ASN A 59 -4.27 16.59 17.94
N THR A 60 -3.96 15.34 18.26
CA THR A 60 -4.85 14.50 19.08
C THR A 60 -4.07 13.53 19.97
N SER A 61 -4.49 13.43 21.23
CA SER A 61 -3.96 12.48 22.23
C SER A 61 -4.93 11.35 22.56
N ASP A 62 -6.01 11.23 21.78
CA ASP A 62 -7.10 10.31 22.05
C ASP A 62 -6.88 8.90 21.51
N ASN A 63 -7.69 7.96 22.00
CA ASN A 63 -7.69 6.56 21.57
C ASN A 63 -7.95 6.35 20.06
N SER A 64 -8.44 7.38 19.34
CA SER A 64 -8.58 7.38 17.88
C SER A 64 -7.25 7.21 17.15
N VAL A 65 -6.12 7.54 17.80
CA VAL A 65 -4.76 7.30 17.31
C VAL A 65 -4.53 5.80 17.04
N ILE A 66 -5.06 4.90 17.87
CA ILE A 66 -4.92 3.44 17.71
C ILE A 66 -5.61 2.97 16.42
N GLY A 67 -6.79 3.51 16.12
CA GLY A 67 -7.50 3.23 14.87
C GLY A 67 -6.69 3.68 13.66
N TYR A 68 -6.02 4.83 13.77
CA TYR A 68 -5.16 5.34 12.71
C TYR A 68 -3.92 4.48 12.46
N TRP A 69 -3.23 4.04 13.53
CA TRP A 69 -2.10 3.12 13.43
C TRP A 69 -2.50 1.80 12.75
N SER A 70 -3.73 1.34 13.00
CA SER A 70 -4.27 0.13 12.37
C SER A 70 -4.40 0.30 10.85
N ILE A 71 -4.91 1.45 10.40
CA ILE A 71 -5.01 1.79 8.97
C ILE A 71 -3.61 1.82 8.33
N LEU A 72 -2.66 2.51 8.97
CA LEU A 72 -1.27 2.61 8.50
C LEU A 72 -0.61 1.23 8.39
N ALA A 73 -0.73 0.39 9.43
CA ALA A 73 -0.17 -0.95 9.44
C ALA A 73 -0.75 -1.83 8.31
N SER A 74 -2.07 -1.81 8.13
CA SER A 74 -2.72 -2.52 7.03
C SER A 74 -2.27 -2.02 5.65
N GLN A 75 -2.06 -0.72 5.47
CA GLN A 75 -1.55 -0.16 4.22
C GLN A 75 -0.10 -0.58 3.93
N VAL A 76 0.75 -0.61 4.95
CA VAL A 76 2.14 -1.12 4.83
C VAL A 76 2.12 -2.59 4.41
N ILE A 77 1.26 -3.42 5.02
CA ILE A 77 1.11 -4.83 4.65
C ILE A 77 0.67 -4.97 3.19
N CYS A 78 -0.31 -4.20 2.74
CA CYS A 78 -0.75 -4.20 1.34
C CYS A 78 0.41 -3.86 0.39
N ASN A 79 1.22 -2.86 0.75
CA ASN A 79 2.38 -2.45 -0.03
C ASN A 79 3.45 -3.56 -0.08
N LEU A 80 3.76 -4.20 1.05
CA LEU A 80 4.70 -5.32 1.14
C LEU A 80 4.24 -6.53 0.31
N LEU A 81 2.95 -6.88 0.37
CA LEU A 81 2.38 -7.97 -0.42
C LEU A 81 2.47 -7.67 -1.92
N CYS A 82 2.20 -6.43 -2.33
CA CYS A 82 2.35 -6.00 -3.72
C CYS A 82 3.83 -6.02 -4.15
N TYR A 83 4.75 -5.54 -3.32
CA TYR A 83 6.19 -5.57 -3.56
C TYR A 83 6.72 -6.99 -3.73
N MET A 84 6.40 -7.91 -2.80
CA MET A 84 6.80 -9.32 -2.93
C MET A 84 6.23 -9.97 -4.18
N SER A 85 4.98 -9.64 -4.54
CA SER A 85 4.33 -10.14 -5.76
C SER A 85 5.03 -9.67 -7.04
N VAL A 86 5.55 -8.44 -7.07
CA VAL A 86 6.35 -7.90 -8.17
C VAL A 86 7.75 -8.53 -8.17
N LYS A 87 8.43 -8.57 -7.02
CA LYS A 87 9.78 -9.15 -6.86
C LYS A 87 9.83 -10.63 -7.28
N ARG A 88 8.86 -11.44 -6.86
CA ARG A 88 8.75 -12.86 -7.27
C ARG A 88 8.59 -13.03 -8.79
N ARG A 89 7.93 -12.10 -9.48
CA ARG A 89 7.77 -12.15 -10.94
C ARG A 89 9.03 -11.71 -11.67
N ILE A 90 9.74 -10.70 -11.16
CA ILE A 90 11.03 -10.28 -11.71
C ILE A 90 12.07 -11.40 -11.58
N ALA A 91 12.10 -12.10 -10.43
CA ALA A 91 12.98 -13.24 -10.23
C ALA A 91 12.67 -14.43 -11.17
N LYS A 92 11.41 -14.61 -11.59
CA LYS A 92 11.03 -15.62 -12.60
C LYS A 92 11.39 -15.22 -14.04
N ILE A 93 11.56 -13.93 -14.32
CA ILE A 93 11.82 -13.41 -15.67
C ILE A 93 13.33 -13.24 -15.92
N LYS A 94 14.15 -13.08 -14.88
CA LYS A 94 15.60 -13.26 -15.03
C LYS A 94 15.83 -14.73 -15.36
N PRO A 95 16.29 -15.09 -16.58
CA PRO A 95 16.89 -16.41 -16.75
C PRO A 95 18.03 -16.51 -15.73
N SER A 96 18.07 -17.62 -15.01
CA SER A 96 19.26 -17.96 -14.22
C SER A 96 20.47 -17.79 -15.12
N LEU A 97 21.48 -17.07 -14.63
CA LEU A 97 22.74 -16.87 -15.34
C LEU A 97 23.43 -18.20 -15.72
N ASP A 98 22.94 -19.32 -15.22
CA ASP A 98 23.39 -20.68 -15.51
C ASP A 98 23.07 -21.19 -16.92
N TYR A 99 22.33 -20.44 -17.75
CA TYR A 99 22.09 -20.84 -19.15
C TYR A 99 23.22 -20.42 -20.11
N PHE A 100 24.18 -19.60 -19.68
CA PHE A 100 25.20 -19.03 -20.58
C PHE A 100 26.59 -19.67 -20.49
N SER A 101 26.71 -20.91 -19.98
CA SER A 101 27.98 -21.66 -19.97
C SER A 101 27.92 -23.03 -20.65
N MET A 102 26.98 -23.23 -21.56
CA MET A 102 27.02 -24.32 -22.52
C MET A 102 27.23 -23.70 -23.90
N ASP A 103 28.50 -23.40 -24.20
CA ASP A 103 29.18 -23.59 -25.49
C ASP A 103 30.63 -23.08 -25.38
#